data_AF-A0A2V4LHH1-F1
#
_entry.id   AF-A0A2V4LHH1-F1
#
_cell.length_a   1.000
_cell.length_b   1.000
_cell.length_c   1.000
_cell.angle_alpha   90.00
_cell.angle_beta   90.00
_cell.angle_gamma   90.00
#
_symmetry.space_group_name_H-M   'P 1'
#
loop_
_entity.id
_entity.type
_entity.pdbx_description
1 polymer ?
#
loop_
_entity_poly.entity_id
_entity_poly.type
_entity_poly.pdbx_seq_one_letter_code
_entity_poly.pdbx_strand_id
1 'polypeptide(L)'
;MKPLLLVLFIALSLSGCTLNRAGLAAMPGGEFTATPALACPGDTVTIAWDTQRPRQSSFCRFPNGNLPELQSCGSSLDCTVGGSICLDGYCNLCLAIADEQERRSECAAPSNRGCQPDFNARIRITPEPTPPLVAAEDIVEHRGERTFVVQETTDIAFLSEVADPEGNRAGHPDWLGRIDLNARVEVVDPELVRTAANAYECRGRASWPGTRLETLFPGASPRLRVLTVRNPNPFVVVGSIDGTPLRLAPREVRELGLLPQGELQAQPDADFLRTLPPVQCSAIFSSGSYPSAPLELTLGCTPP
;
A
#
# COMPACT_ATOMS: atom_id res chain seq x y z
N MET A 1 12.42 40.16 32.19
CA MET A 1 12.62 39.18 31.11
C MET A 1 11.73 37.92 31.19
N LYS A 2 10.84 37.78 32.19
CA LYS A 2 9.88 36.65 32.28
C LYS A 2 8.52 36.81 31.57
N PRO A 3 7.93 38.02 31.38
CA PRO A 3 6.59 38.12 30.77
C PRO A 3 6.60 37.94 29.24
N LEU A 4 7.68 38.38 28.57
CA LEU A 4 7.82 38.25 27.11
C LEU A 4 7.92 36.80 26.64
N LEU A 5 8.54 35.92 27.42
CA LEU A 5 8.68 34.50 27.08
C LEU A 5 7.36 33.73 27.26
N LEU A 6 6.56 34.13 28.26
CA LEU A 6 5.22 33.57 28.50
C LEU A 6 4.23 34.01 27.41
N VAL A 7 4.28 35.30 27.02
CA VAL A 7 3.45 35.85 25.94
C VAL A 7 3.83 35.24 24.59
N LEU A 8 5.12 34.99 24.32
CA LEU A 8 5.56 34.29 23.11
C LEU A 8 5.03 32.85 23.06
N PHE A 9 5.06 32.13 24.19
CA PHE A 9 4.52 30.76 24.28
C PHE A 9 3.01 30.72 24.05
N ILE A 10 2.26 31.67 24.64
CA ILE A 10 0.80 31.76 24.50
C ILE A 10 0.41 32.16 23.06
N ALA A 11 1.10 33.13 22.46
CA ALA A 11 0.87 33.55 21.08
C ALA A 11 1.25 32.47 20.05
N LEU A 12 2.28 31.66 20.33
CA LEU A 12 2.62 30.49 19.51
C LEU A 12 1.53 29.41 19.61
N SER A 13 0.93 29.19 20.78
CA SER A 13 -0.16 28.22 20.95
C SER A 13 -1.51 28.65 20.35
N LEU A 14 -1.76 29.96 20.19
CA LEU A 14 -3.01 30.49 19.62
C LEU A 14 -3.00 30.59 18.09
N SER A 15 -1.82 30.51 17.45
CA SER A 15 -1.68 30.48 15.99
C SER A 15 -2.03 29.14 15.33
N GLY A 16 -2.55 28.18 16.09
CA GLY A 16 -2.99 26.88 15.59
C GLY A 16 -4.36 26.96 14.92
N CYS A 17 -4.42 26.65 13.63
CA CYS A 17 -5.66 26.26 12.98
C CYS A 17 -6.40 25.22 13.85
N THR A 18 -7.66 25.46 14.20
CA THR A 18 -8.46 24.44 14.90
C THR A 18 -9.02 23.42 13.89
N LEU A 19 -9.02 22.14 14.29
CA LEU A 19 -9.54 21.07 13.46
C LEU A 19 -11.05 21.26 13.23
N ASN A 20 -11.50 21.34 11.97
CA ASN A 20 -12.93 21.39 11.66
C ASN A 20 -13.56 20.00 11.81
N ARG A 21 -14.05 19.69 13.02
CA ARG A 21 -14.64 18.37 13.34
C ARG A 21 -15.85 18.01 12.47
N ALA A 22 -16.57 19.01 11.94
CA ALA A 22 -17.75 18.82 11.09
C ALA A 22 -17.41 18.53 9.61
N GLY A 23 -16.17 18.79 9.19
CA GLY A 23 -15.71 18.68 7.80
C GLY A 23 -14.73 17.53 7.55
N LEU A 24 -14.50 16.66 8.54
CA LEU A 24 -13.68 15.45 8.40
C LEU A 24 -14.40 14.45 7.48
N ALA A 25 -14.33 14.71 6.18
CA ALA A 25 -14.81 13.84 5.14
C ALA A 25 -14.04 12.50 5.15
N ALA A 26 -14.65 11.48 4.53
CA ALA A 26 -14.00 10.20 4.31
C ALA A 26 -12.67 10.41 3.55
N MET A 27 -11.60 9.83 4.06
CA MET A 27 -10.28 10.03 3.48
C MET A 27 -10.12 9.31 2.14
N PRO A 28 -9.47 9.96 1.15
CA PRO A 28 -9.23 9.36 -0.14
C PRO A 28 -8.06 8.36 -0.06
N GLY A 29 -8.34 7.16 0.44
CA GLY A 29 -7.43 6.02 0.35
C GLY A 29 -6.17 6.11 1.22
N GLY A 30 -5.22 5.25 0.89
CA GLY A 30 -3.94 5.06 1.57
C GLY A 30 -3.26 3.79 1.05
N GLU A 31 -1.96 3.69 1.23
CA GLU A 31 -1.15 2.54 0.87
C GLU A 31 -0.65 1.84 2.14
N PHE A 32 -0.72 0.52 2.13
CA PHE A 32 -0.14 -0.32 3.15
C PHE A 32 0.53 -1.50 2.49
N THR A 33 1.80 -1.71 2.81
CA THR A 33 2.62 -2.76 2.21
C THR A 33 3.32 -3.56 3.29
N ALA A 34 3.53 -4.84 3.03
CA ALA A 34 4.34 -5.74 3.84
C ALA A 34 5.33 -6.43 2.89
N THR A 35 6.62 -6.37 3.18
CA THR A 35 7.67 -6.96 2.33
C THR A 35 8.72 -7.66 3.19
N PRO A 36 9.08 -8.93 2.89
CA PRO A 36 8.52 -9.78 1.83
C PRO A 36 7.07 -10.20 2.11
N ALA A 37 6.30 -10.46 1.05
CA ALA A 37 4.93 -11.00 1.15
C ALA A 37 4.95 -12.54 1.26
N LEU A 38 5.99 -13.18 0.73
CA LEU A 38 6.29 -14.60 0.90
C LEU A 38 7.60 -14.72 1.69
N ALA A 39 7.48 -14.99 2.98
CA ALA A 39 8.60 -14.98 3.92
C ALA A 39 9.02 -16.39 4.34
N CYS A 40 10.26 -16.53 4.77
CA CYS A 40 10.74 -17.70 5.51
C CYS A 40 10.61 -17.48 7.01
N PRO A 41 10.47 -18.55 7.81
CA PRO A 41 10.57 -18.43 9.26
C PRO A 41 11.88 -17.74 9.68
N GLY A 42 11.75 -16.75 10.55
CA GLY A 42 12.86 -15.91 11.02
C GLY A 42 13.20 -14.73 10.11
N ASP A 43 12.51 -14.54 8.99
CA ASP A 43 12.73 -13.36 8.15
C ASP A 43 12.23 -12.08 8.83
N THR A 44 12.93 -10.98 8.54
CA THR A 44 12.48 -9.65 8.90
C THR A 44 11.51 -9.14 7.84
N VAL A 45 10.28 -8.87 8.26
CA VAL A 45 9.24 -8.22 7.45
C VAL A 45 9.25 -6.75 7.76
N THR A 46 9.25 -5.92 6.72
CA THR A 46 9.01 -4.48 6.80
C THR A 46 7.58 -4.18 6.41
N ILE A 47 6.84 -3.52 7.29
CA ILE A 47 5.56 -2.91 6.98
C ILE A 47 5.74 -1.41 6.80
N ALA A 48 5.11 -0.87 5.77
CA ALA A 48 5.11 0.56 5.50
C ALA A 48 3.70 1.03 5.20
N TRP A 49 3.35 2.19 5.75
CA TRP A 49 2.06 2.84 5.52
C TRP A 49 2.25 4.24 4.98
N ASP A 50 1.32 4.67 4.13
CA ASP A 50 1.14 6.05 3.74
C ASP A 50 -0.35 6.32 3.60
N THR A 51 -0.89 7.18 4.47
CA THR A 51 -2.31 7.53 4.41
C THR A 51 -2.68 8.42 3.20
N GLN A 52 -1.72 8.78 2.34
CA GLN A 52 -1.85 9.58 1.11
C GLN A 52 -2.68 10.86 1.27
N ARG A 53 -2.69 11.44 2.48
CA ARG A 53 -3.63 12.51 2.78
C ARG A 53 -3.23 13.82 2.12
N PRO A 54 -4.11 14.40 1.27
CA PRO A 54 -3.89 15.76 0.81
C PRO A 54 -4.04 16.74 1.98
N ARG A 55 -3.23 17.81 1.97
CA ARG A 55 -3.50 19.00 2.78
C ARG A 55 -4.78 19.65 2.24
N GLN A 56 -5.94 19.36 2.83
CA GLN A 56 -7.19 20.00 2.43
C GLN A 56 -7.54 21.14 3.38
N SER A 57 -7.73 22.33 2.83
CA SER A 57 -8.14 23.53 3.57
C SER A 57 -9.49 23.37 4.27
N SER A 58 -10.36 22.47 3.77
CA SER A 58 -11.67 22.14 4.38
C SER A 58 -11.57 21.49 5.77
N PHE A 59 -10.45 20.83 6.09
CA PHE A 59 -10.20 20.24 7.41
C PHE A 59 -9.83 21.28 8.48
N CYS A 60 -9.65 22.54 8.08
CA CYS A 60 -9.18 23.60 8.96
C CYS A 60 -10.25 24.67 9.05
N ARG A 61 -10.63 24.97 10.29
CA ARG A 61 -11.42 26.16 10.59
C ARG A 61 -10.60 26.96 11.57
N PHE A 62 -10.38 28.24 11.30
CA PHE A 62 -9.98 29.11 12.40
C PHE A 62 -11.09 29.05 13.45
N PRO A 63 -10.77 29.10 14.77
CA PRO A 63 -11.77 29.00 15.84
C PRO A 63 -12.93 30.01 15.69
N ASN A 64 -12.76 31.00 14.82
CA ASN A 64 -13.67 32.11 14.57
C ASN A 64 -14.30 32.14 13.15
N GLY A 65 -14.19 31.07 12.35
CA GLY A 65 -15.12 30.79 11.25
C GLY A 65 -14.91 31.49 9.89
N ASN A 66 -13.74 31.32 9.27
CA ASN A 66 -13.58 31.70 7.86
C ASN A 66 -14.51 30.90 6.92
N LEU A 67 -15.03 31.56 5.89
CA LEU A 67 -15.82 30.94 4.82
C LEU A 67 -14.91 30.14 3.86
N PRO A 68 -15.45 29.11 3.16
CA PRO A 68 -14.68 28.25 2.26
C PRO A 68 -14.14 28.95 0.99
N GLU A 69 -14.66 30.12 0.64
CA GLU A 69 -14.33 30.83 -0.61
C GLU A 69 -13.64 32.17 -0.31
N LEU A 70 -12.36 32.26 -0.66
CA LEU A 70 -11.58 33.49 -0.57
C LEU A 70 -12.02 34.46 -1.68
N GLN A 71 -12.94 35.38 -1.38
CA GLN A 71 -13.18 36.53 -2.24
C GLN A 71 -11.98 37.49 -2.13
N SER A 72 -11.29 37.75 -3.25
CA SER A 72 -10.26 38.79 -3.30
C SER A 72 -10.87 40.17 -3.13
N CYS A 73 -10.18 41.06 -2.43
CA CYS A 73 -10.62 42.43 -2.19
C CYS A 73 -9.46 43.41 -2.28
N GLY A 74 -9.73 44.62 -2.75
CA GLY A 74 -8.84 45.77 -2.57
C GLY A 74 -9.20 46.58 -1.32
N SER A 75 -10.44 46.46 -0.85
CA SER A 75 -10.96 47.14 0.33
C SER A 75 -12.07 46.33 1.01
N SER A 76 -12.37 46.61 2.28
CA SER A 76 -13.44 45.91 3.02
C SER A 76 -14.84 46.10 2.42
N LEU A 77 -15.02 47.06 1.52
CA LEU A 77 -16.27 47.28 0.79
C LEU A 77 -16.50 46.24 -0.31
N ASP A 78 -15.45 45.57 -0.77
CA ASP A 78 -15.55 44.54 -1.80
C ASP A 78 -16.11 43.23 -1.23
N CYS A 79 -16.23 43.12 0.09
CA CYS A 79 -16.64 41.92 0.78
C CYS A 79 -18.16 41.86 0.93
N THR A 80 -18.77 40.85 0.30
CA THR A 80 -20.23 40.74 0.13
C THR A 80 -20.98 40.24 1.37
N VAL A 81 -20.25 39.74 2.38
CA VAL A 81 -20.84 39.15 3.59
C VAL A 81 -20.78 40.17 4.73
N GLY A 82 -21.94 40.48 5.32
CA GLY A 82 -22.06 41.49 6.38
C GLY A 82 -21.08 41.28 7.53
N GLY A 83 -20.22 42.28 7.78
CA GLY A 83 -19.20 42.28 8.84
C GLY A 83 -17.87 41.61 8.49
N SER A 84 -17.65 41.27 7.22
CA SER A 84 -16.34 40.87 6.72
C SER A 84 -15.43 42.08 6.46
N ILE A 85 -14.12 41.91 6.62
CA ILE A 85 -13.09 42.94 6.39
C ILE A 85 -12.04 42.43 5.41
N CYS A 86 -11.50 43.35 4.61
CA CYS A 86 -10.42 43.05 3.69
C CYS A 86 -9.08 43.11 4.41
N LEU A 87 -8.40 41.97 4.49
CA LEU A 87 -7.07 41.83 5.09
C LEU A 87 -6.19 41.06 4.12
N ASP A 88 -4.99 41.59 3.85
CA ASP A 88 -4.00 41.02 2.93
C ASP A 88 -4.56 40.62 1.55
N GLY A 89 -5.54 41.40 1.06
CA GLY A 89 -6.15 41.21 -0.25
C GLY A 89 -7.31 40.21 -0.30
N TYR A 90 -7.80 39.74 0.86
CA TYR A 90 -8.91 38.78 0.96
C TYR A 90 -9.95 39.15 2.02
N CYS A 91 -11.21 38.79 1.75
CA CYS A 91 -12.33 39.03 2.66
C CYS A 91 -12.37 38.00 3.80
N ASN A 92 -12.30 38.47 5.05
CA ASN A 92 -12.31 37.64 6.25
C ASN A 92 -13.45 38.05 7.20
N LEU A 93 -14.18 37.09 7.78
CA LEU A 93 -15.30 37.35 8.69
C LEU A 93 -14.84 37.24 10.16
N CYS A 94 -14.30 38.34 10.69
CA CYS A 94 -13.62 38.35 11.99
C CYS A 94 -14.52 38.70 13.19
N LEU A 95 -15.85 38.64 13.01
CA LEU A 95 -16.84 39.17 13.97
C LEU A 95 -16.82 38.47 15.33
N ALA A 96 -16.28 37.25 15.43
CA ALA A 96 -16.17 36.52 16.68
C ALA A 96 -14.96 36.97 17.55
N ILE A 97 -14.03 37.75 17.01
CA ILE A 97 -12.85 38.27 17.74
C ILE A 97 -13.16 39.68 18.23
N ALA A 98 -13.47 39.81 19.52
CA ALA A 98 -13.87 41.09 20.12
C ALA A 98 -12.71 42.10 20.23
N ASP A 99 -11.49 41.63 20.47
CA ASP A 99 -10.29 42.47 20.57
C ASP A 99 -9.76 42.91 19.19
N GLU A 100 -9.48 44.20 19.00
CA GLU A 100 -9.08 44.73 17.69
C GLU A 100 -7.64 44.36 17.31
N GLN A 101 -6.75 44.19 18.28
CA GLN A 101 -5.34 43.90 18.03
C GLN A 101 -5.14 42.41 17.71
N GLU A 102 -5.83 41.53 18.43
CA GLU A 102 -5.93 40.09 18.17
C GLU A 102 -6.59 39.81 16.81
N ARG A 103 -7.64 40.58 16.46
CA ARG A 103 -8.32 40.48 15.16
C ARG A 103 -7.38 40.74 13.98
N ARG A 104 -6.40 41.64 14.13
CA ARG A 104 -5.42 41.94 13.06
C ARG A 104 -4.34 40.87 12.92
N SER A 105 -3.99 40.15 13.99
CA SER A 105 -2.97 39.09 13.95
C SER A 105 -3.54 37.71 13.61
N GLU A 106 -4.76 37.40 14.04
CA GLU A 106 -5.35 36.06 13.92
C GLU A 106 -6.28 35.92 12.72
N CYS A 107 -6.89 37.02 12.26
CA CYS A 107 -7.83 36.99 11.12
C CYS A 107 -7.15 37.12 9.74
N ALA A 108 -5.82 37.25 9.71
CA ALA A 108 -5.03 37.48 8.48
C ALA A 108 -4.25 36.24 7.99
N ALA A 109 -4.45 35.07 8.60
CA ALA A 109 -3.69 33.89 8.21
C ALA A 109 -4.18 33.33 6.85
N PRO A 110 -3.30 33.21 5.83
CA PRO A 110 -3.68 32.64 4.53
C PRO A 110 -4.24 31.22 4.71
N SER A 111 -5.51 31.01 4.34
CA SER A 111 -6.25 29.73 4.48
C SER A 111 -5.66 28.56 3.68
N ASN A 112 -4.68 28.87 2.84
CA ASN A 112 -3.89 27.97 2.02
C ASN A 112 -2.76 27.26 2.80
N ARG A 113 -2.53 27.61 4.07
CA ARG A 113 -1.75 26.79 5.02
C ARG A 113 -2.69 25.88 5.82
N GLY A 114 -3.24 24.86 5.15
CA GLY A 114 -4.03 23.84 5.84
C GLY A 114 -3.24 23.21 7.01
N CYS A 115 -3.92 23.04 8.13
CA CYS A 115 -3.60 22.17 9.25
C CYS A 115 -3.62 20.68 8.87
N GLN A 116 -2.75 19.95 9.52
CA GLN A 116 -2.71 18.50 9.53
C GLN A 116 -3.30 18.07 10.89
N PRO A 117 -4.41 17.31 10.94
CA PRO A 117 -4.91 16.80 12.21
C PRO A 117 -3.84 15.95 12.91
N ASP A 118 -3.91 15.79 14.22
CA ASP A 118 -3.15 14.74 14.87
C ASP A 118 -3.80 13.39 14.55
N PHE A 119 -2.97 12.39 14.26
CA PHE A 119 -3.43 11.06 13.92
C PHE A 119 -3.10 10.12 15.05
N ASN A 120 -3.96 9.14 15.25
CA ASN A 120 -3.57 7.94 15.96
C ASN A 120 -3.75 6.79 14.97
N ALA A 121 -2.67 6.07 14.72
CA ALA A 121 -2.70 4.83 13.98
C ALA A 121 -2.46 3.66 14.93
N ARG A 122 -3.15 2.56 14.63
CA ARG A 122 -3.06 1.29 15.33
C ARG A 122 -2.71 0.22 14.31
N ILE A 123 -1.57 -0.43 14.51
CA ILE A 123 -1.19 -1.60 13.72
C ILE A 123 -1.53 -2.84 14.53
N ARG A 124 -2.30 -3.74 13.92
CA ARG A 124 -2.65 -5.04 14.51
C ARG A 124 -2.06 -6.12 13.64
N ILE A 125 -1.36 -7.05 14.27
CA ILE A 125 -0.68 -8.16 13.60
C ILE A 125 -1.15 -9.43 14.27
N THR A 126 -1.60 -10.41 13.48
CA THR A 126 -2.10 -11.69 13.97
C THR A 126 -1.48 -12.83 13.17
N PRO A 127 -0.74 -13.75 13.80
CA PRO A 127 -0.39 -13.77 15.22
C PRO A 127 0.63 -12.69 15.58
N GLU A 128 0.73 -12.35 16.87
CA GLU A 128 1.64 -11.30 17.33
C GLU A 128 3.11 -11.72 17.12
N PRO A 129 3.95 -10.86 16.53
CA PRO A 129 5.32 -11.22 16.20
C PRO A 129 6.19 -11.34 17.46
N THR A 130 7.31 -12.04 17.34
CA THR A 130 8.27 -12.23 18.44
C THR A 130 9.63 -11.64 18.06
N PRO A 131 10.16 -10.63 18.78
CA PRO A 131 9.54 -9.91 19.89
C PRO A 131 8.31 -9.08 19.45
N PRO A 132 7.38 -8.77 20.38
CA PRO A 132 6.20 -7.98 20.06
C PRO A 132 6.61 -6.60 19.57
N LEU A 133 5.84 -6.06 18.63
CA LEU A 133 6.02 -4.68 18.16
C LEU A 133 5.62 -3.73 19.29
N VAL A 134 6.62 -3.20 19.99
CA VAL A 134 6.42 -2.22 21.06
C VAL A 134 5.80 -0.94 20.46
N ALA A 135 4.68 -0.50 21.04
CA ALA A 135 4.01 0.78 20.76
C ALA A 135 3.49 0.98 19.30
N ALA A 136 2.74 0.00 18.79
CA ALA A 136 1.92 0.20 17.59
C ALA A 136 0.57 0.89 17.87
N GLU A 137 0.24 1.14 19.14
CA GLU A 137 -0.90 1.92 19.57
C GLU A 137 -0.42 3.37 19.68
N ASP A 138 -1.09 4.30 18.99
CA ASP A 138 -0.80 5.74 18.99
C ASP A 138 0.40 6.17 18.12
N ILE A 139 0.56 5.55 16.95
CA ILE A 139 1.45 6.09 15.92
C ILE A 139 0.83 7.38 15.37
N VAL A 140 1.50 8.52 15.61
CA VAL A 140 1.05 9.83 15.12
C VAL A 140 1.53 10.16 13.71
N GLU A 141 2.34 9.28 13.12
CA GLU A 141 2.96 9.48 11.82
C GLU A 141 2.06 8.98 10.67
N HIS A 142 1.80 9.86 9.70
CA HIS A 142 1.04 9.55 8.49
C HIS A 142 1.71 8.61 7.51
N ARG A 143 3.04 8.62 7.53
CA ARG A 143 3.92 7.78 6.76
C ARG A 143 4.96 7.27 7.72
N GLY A 144 5.18 5.98 7.70
CA GLY A 144 6.20 5.36 8.52
C GLY A 144 6.44 3.93 8.11
N GLU A 145 7.45 3.36 8.75
CA GLU A 145 7.82 1.97 8.58
C GLU A 145 8.13 1.33 9.93
N ARG A 146 7.85 0.03 10.02
CA ARG A 146 8.21 -0.82 11.14
C ARG A 146 8.68 -2.16 10.62
N THR A 147 9.63 -2.76 11.34
CA THR A 147 10.15 -4.09 11.02
C THR A 147 9.89 -5.04 12.18
N PHE A 148 9.61 -6.30 11.86
CA PHE A 148 9.47 -7.35 12.86
C PHE A 148 9.87 -8.70 12.28
N VAL A 149 10.17 -9.66 13.15
CA VAL A 149 10.51 -11.03 12.74
C VAL A 149 9.24 -11.86 12.67
N VAL A 150 9.05 -12.55 11.55
CA VAL A 150 7.89 -13.42 11.34
C VAL A 150 8.28 -14.88 11.55
N GLN A 151 7.39 -15.64 12.20
CA GLN A 151 7.59 -17.08 12.44
C GLN A 151 6.53 -17.93 11.72
N GLU A 152 5.33 -17.39 11.55
CA GLU A 152 4.19 -18.08 10.95
C GLU A 152 3.34 -17.12 10.11
N THR A 153 2.41 -17.65 9.31
CA THR A 153 1.59 -16.83 8.42
C THR A 153 0.80 -15.79 9.20
N THR A 154 0.90 -14.53 8.76
CA THR A 154 0.49 -13.37 9.55
C THR A 154 -0.39 -12.43 8.74
N ASP A 155 -1.57 -12.11 9.28
CA ASP A 155 -2.45 -11.06 8.81
C ASP A 155 -2.11 -9.74 9.52
N ILE A 156 -2.03 -8.65 8.76
CA ILE A 156 -1.61 -7.35 9.24
C ILE A 156 -2.66 -6.32 8.86
N ALA A 157 -3.23 -5.67 9.86
CA ALA A 157 -4.20 -4.59 9.70
C ALA A 157 -3.60 -3.26 10.17
N PHE A 158 -3.71 -2.24 9.35
CA PHE A 158 -3.40 -0.86 9.67
C PHE A 158 -4.71 -0.08 9.77
N LEU A 159 -4.94 0.51 10.93
CA LEU A 159 -6.13 1.30 11.24
C LEU A 159 -5.66 2.72 11.59
N SER A 160 -5.95 3.71 10.75
CA SER A 160 -5.65 5.11 11.05
C SER A 160 -6.93 5.88 11.34
N GLU A 161 -7.00 6.54 12.49
CA GLU A 161 -8.11 7.42 12.88
C GLU A 161 -7.61 8.87 13.12
N VAL A 162 -8.50 9.84 12.87
CA VAL A 162 -8.23 11.25 13.21
C VAL A 162 -8.49 11.45 14.71
N ALA A 163 -7.56 12.08 15.42
CA ALA A 163 -7.75 12.55 16.78
C ALA A 163 -7.96 14.07 16.84
N ASP A 164 -8.72 14.55 17.81
CA ASP A 164 -8.77 15.96 18.18
C ASP A 164 -7.53 16.34 19.02
N PRO A 165 -7.26 17.64 19.24
CA PRO A 165 -6.11 18.08 20.03
C PRO A 165 -6.10 17.56 21.48
N GLU A 166 -7.25 17.07 21.98
CA GLU A 166 -7.40 16.46 23.29
C GLU A 166 -7.23 14.93 23.26
N GLY A 167 -6.93 14.34 22.09
CA GLY A 167 -6.69 12.91 21.89
C GLY A 167 -7.94 12.06 21.65
N ASN A 168 -9.12 12.67 21.56
CA ASN A 168 -10.37 11.95 21.30
C ASN A 168 -10.58 11.75 19.80
N ARG A 169 -11.22 10.64 19.41
CA ARG A 169 -11.58 10.42 18.00
C ARG A 169 -12.42 11.58 17.46
N ALA A 170 -11.94 12.21 16.39
CA ALA A 170 -12.61 13.31 15.71
C ALA A 170 -13.36 12.83 14.45
N GLY A 171 -14.52 13.44 14.16
CA GLY A 171 -15.32 13.20 12.96
C GLY A 171 -16.78 12.90 13.25
N HIS A 172 -17.64 13.04 12.22
CA HIS A 172 -19.05 12.70 12.31
C HIS A 172 -19.23 11.17 12.37
N PRO A 173 -20.15 10.61 13.19
CA PRO A 173 -20.33 9.16 13.34
C PRO A 173 -20.51 8.41 12.02
N ASP A 174 -21.19 9.05 11.06
CA ASP A 174 -21.52 8.50 9.74
C ASP A 174 -20.42 8.68 8.67
N TRP A 175 -19.36 9.43 8.97
CA TRP A 175 -18.24 9.66 8.06
C TRP A 175 -17.01 8.95 8.60
N LEU A 176 -16.47 8.01 7.83
CA LEU A 176 -15.26 7.27 8.19
C LEU A 176 -14.06 8.22 8.16
N GLY A 177 -13.78 8.90 9.28
CA GLY A 177 -12.46 9.45 9.61
C GLY A 177 -11.42 8.36 9.90
N ARG A 178 -11.60 7.17 9.32
CA ARG A 178 -10.85 5.94 9.53
C ARG A 178 -10.40 5.36 8.19
N ILE A 179 -9.11 5.06 8.05
CA ILE A 179 -8.55 4.28 6.94
C ILE A 179 -8.19 2.90 7.48
N ASP A 180 -8.77 1.87 6.87
CA ASP A 180 -8.47 0.47 7.15
C ASP A 180 -7.76 -0.14 5.95
N LEU A 181 -6.52 -0.55 6.16
CA LEU A 181 -5.71 -1.21 5.16
C LEU A 181 -5.25 -2.54 5.72
N ASN A 182 -5.18 -3.55 4.87
CA ASN A 182 -4.75 -4.88 5.28
C ASN A 182 -3.67 -5.39 4.32
N ALA A 183 -2.70 -6.09 4.87
CA ALA A 183 -1.70 -6.86 4.14
C ALA A 183 -1.58 -8.24 4.79
N ARG A 184 -1.02 -9.19 4.05
CA ARG A 184 -0.77 -10.54 4.54
C ARG A 184 0.64 -10.95 4.18
N VAL A 185 1.31 -11.60 5.12
CA VAL A 185 2.59 -12.28 4.90
C VAL A 185 2.34 -13.77 5.02
N GLU A 186 2.54 -14.49 3.91
CA GLU A 186 2.52 -15.95 3.88
C GLU A 186 3.91 -16.46 4.24
N VAL A 187 4.01 -17.25 5.32
CA VAL A 187 5.27 -17.88 5.74
C VAL A 187 5.34 -19.28 5.15
N VAL A 188 6.41 -19.55 4.40
CA VAL A 188 6.65 -20.84 3.74
C VAL A 188 7.33 -21.78 4.74
N ASP A 189 6.59 -22.77 5.25
CA ASP A 189 7.12 -23.84 6.09
C ASP A 189 6.32 -25.15 5.89
N PRO A 190 6.95 -26.29 5.51
CA PRO A 190 8.32 -26.47 5.01
C PRO A 190 8.44 -26.31 3.49
N GLU A 191 7.32 -26.48 2.78
CA GLU A 191 7.27 -26.54 1.32
C GLU A 191 5.96 -25.94 0.77
N LEU A 192 6.06 -24.99 -0.16
CA LEU A 192 4.90 -24.40 -0.84
C LEU A 192 4.87 -24.87 -2.30
N VAL A 193 3.78 -25.54 -2.70
CA VAL A 193 3.58 -26.00 -4.08
C VAL A 193 2.81 -24.95 -4.88
N ARG A 194 3.36 -24.56 -6.03
CA ARG A 194 2.65 -23.76 -7.05
C ARG A 194 2.76 -24.43 -8.40
N THR A 195 1.71 -24.29 -9.21
CA THR A 195 1.69 -24.82 -10.59
C THR A 195 1.97 -23.70 -11.58
N ALA A 196 3.05 -23.82 -12.34
CA ALA A 196 3.32 -22.95 -13.47
C ALA A 196 2.70 -23.57 -14.72
N ALA A 197 1.71 -22.93 -15.32
CA ALA A 197 1.04 -23.40 -16.52
C ALA A 197 1.50 -22.59 -17.74
N ASN A 198 2.28 -23.22 -18.61
CA ASN A 198 2.59 -22.66 -19.92
C ASN A 198 1.56 -23.21 -20.92
N ALA A 199 0.66 -22.33 -21.35
CA ALA A 199 -0.37 -22.64 -22.34
C ALA A 199 0.15 -22.34 -23.75
N TYR A 200 -0.25 -23.14 -24.72
CA TYR A 200 0.05 -22.87 -26.12
C TYR A 200 -0.74 -21.66 -26.59
N GLU A 201 -0.07 -20.66 -27.15
CA GLU A 201 -0.73 -19.48 -27.72
C GLU A 201 -0.58 -19.40 -29.25
N CYS A 202 -1.71 -19.29 -29.94
CA CYS A 202 -1.80 -18.92 -31.36
C CYS A 202 -2.11 -17.41 -31.49
N ARG A 203 -1.13 -16.52 -31.28
CA ARG A 203 -1.28 -15.08 -31.53
C ARG A 203 -0.45 -14.64 -32.73
N GLY A 204 -0.87 -15.02 -33.94
CA GLY A 204 -0.15 -14.74 -35.19
C GLY A 204 1.08 -15.62 -35.44
N ARG A 205 1.73 -16.12 -34.38
CA ARG A 205 2.73 -17.21 -34.43
C ARG A 205 2.49 -18.19 -33.28
N ALA A 206 2.79 -19.46 -33.53
CA ALA A 206 2.76 -20.52 -32.53
C ALA A 206 3.89 -20.28 -31.50
N SER A 207 3.54 -20.17 -30.23
CA SER A 207 4.55 -20.06 -29.17
C SER A 207 4.07 -20.64 -27.85
N TRP A 208 5.03 -21.04 -27.02
CA TRP A 208 4.84 -21.37 -25.63
C TRP A 208 5.46 -20.24 -24.81
N PRO A 209 4.67 -19.21 -24.42
CA PRO A 209 5.19 -18.13 -23.58
C PRO A 209 5.72 -18.71 -22.27
N GLY A 210 6.84 -18.17 -21.79
CA GLY A 210 7.31 -18.47 -20.45
C GLY A 210 6.49 -17.74 -19.40
N THR A 211 6.50 -18.29 -18.19
CA THR A 211 5.94 -17.67 -17.00
C THR A 211 7.07 -17.10 -16.16
N ARG A 212 6.96 -15.84 -15.76
CA ARG A 212 7.93 -15.19 -14.87
C ARG A 212 7.73 -15.68 -13.43
N LEU A 213 8.76 -16.24 -12.82
CA LEU A 213 8.68 -16.77 -11.46
C LEU A 213 8.34 -15.67 -10.44
N GLU A 214 8.75 -14.42 -10.68
CA GLU A 214 8.42 -13.27 -9.82
C GLU A 214 6.93 -12.94 -9.82
N THR A 215 6.19 -13.34 -10.88
CA THR A 215 4.73 -13.19 -10.94
C THR A 215 4.00 -14.30 -10.20
N LEU A 216 4.61 -15.49 -10.11
CA LEU A 216 4.09 -16.61 -9.33
C LEU A 216 4.41 -16.46 -7.83
N PHE A 217 5.52 -15.78 -7.52
CA PHE A 217 6.04 -15.59 -6.16
C PHE A 217 6.32 -14.11 -5.89
N PRO A 218 5.29 -13.24 -5.89
CA PRO A 218 5.47 -11.82 -5.69
C PRO A 218 6.02 -11.51 -4.29
N GLY A 219 7.02 -10.63 -4.21
CA GLY A 219 7.61 -10.23 -2.95
C GLY A 219 8.26 -11.38 -2.18
N ALA A 220 8.85 -12.35 -2.88
CA ALA A 220 9.57 -13.46 -2.27
C ALA A 220 10.79 -13.01 -1.44
N SER A 221 10.96 -13.66 -0.30
CA SER A 221 12.14 -13.51 0.54
C SER A 221 13.44 -13.87 -0.21
N PRO A 222 14.55 -13.18 0.09
CA PRO A 222 15.88 -13.55 -0.42
C PRO A 222 16.35 -14.92 0.06
N ARG A 223 15.73 -15.52 1.09
CA ARG A 223 16.01 -16.88 1.58
C ARG A 223 15.13 -17.96 0.94
N LEU A 224 14.11 -17.57 0.19
CA LEU A 224 13.23 -18.50 -0.50
C LEU A 224 13.93 -19.08 -1.74
N ARG A 225 13.79 -20.38 -1.98
CA ARG A 225 14.31 -21.08 -3.16
C ARG A 225 13.25 -21.97 -3.77
N VAL A 226 13.30 -22.12 -5.09
CA VAL A 226 12.65 -23.24 -5.78
C VAL A 226 13.51 -24.47 -5.53
N LEU A 227 13.07 -25.33 -4.61
CA LEU A 227 13.77 -26.56 -4.24
C LEU A 227 13.65 -27.58 -5.37
N THR A 228 12.42 -27.88 -5.77
CA THR A 228 12.14 -28.90 -6.77
C THR A 228 11.22 -28.43 -7.87
N VAL A 229 11.40 -29.02 -9.05
CA VAL A 229 10.43 -29.00 -10.14
C VAL A 229 9.99 -30.42 -10.43
N ARG A 230 8.68 -30.61 -10.53
CA ARG A 230 8.05 -31.88 -10.86
C ARG A 230 7.26 -31.77 -12.14
N ASN A 231 7.36 -32.79 -12.97
CA ASN A 231 6.52 -32.96 -14.15
C ASN A 231 5.30 -33.85 -13.80
N PRO A 232 4.11 -33.27 -13.54
CA PRO A 232 2.90 -34.06 -13.28
C PRO A 232 2.30 -34.70 -14.55
N ASN A 233 2.85 -34.43 -15.73
CA ASN A 233 2.26 -34.87 -16.99
C ASN A 233 2.62 -36.33 -17.31
N PRO A 234 1.82 -37.02 -18.15
CA PRO A 234 2.14 -38.36 -18.63
C PRO A 234 3.16 -38.37 -19.79
N PHE A 235 3.72 -37.22 -20.16
CA PHE A 235 4.66 -37.04 -21.26
C PHE A 235 5.92 -36.29 -20.82
N VAL A 236 6.98 -36.38 -21.61
CA VAL A 236 8.23 -35.64 -21.37
C VAL A 236 7.99 -34.15 -21.57
N VAL A 237 8.47 -33.33 -20.64
CA VAL A 237 8.46 -31.87 -20.73
C VAL A 237 9.87 -31.36 -20.99
N VAL A 238 9.99 -30.39 -21.89
CA VAL A 238 11.25 -29.70 -22.22
C VAL A 238 11.09 -28.19 -22.10
N GLY A 239 12.18 -27.47 -21.85
CA GLY A 239 12.19 -26.01 -21.79
C GLY A 239 13.40 -25.45 -21.07
N SER A 240 13.20 -24.39 -20.30
CA SER A 240 14.25 -23.79 -19.48
C SER A 240 13.70 -23.08 -18.25
N ILE A 241 14.54 -22.97 -17.21
CA ILE A 241 14.29 -22.16 -16.01
C ILE A 241 15.46 -21.20 -15.87
N ASP A 242 15.20 -19.91 -16.00
CA ASP A 242 16.22 -18.85 -15.97
C ASP A 242 17.40 -19.15 -16.92
N GLY A 243 17.08 -19.57 -18.15
CA GLY A 243 18.04 -19.98 -19.17
C GLY A 243 18.69 -21.36 -18.96
N THR A 244 18.50 -22.00 -17.80
CA THR A 244 19.01 -23.36 -17.55
C THR A 244 18.13 -24.39 -18.27
N PRO A 245 18.67 -25.24 -19.15
CA PRO A 245 17.88 -26.24 -19.87
C PRO A 245 17.16 -27.22 -18.94
N LEU A 246 15.89 -27.45 -19.22
CA LEU A 246 15.02 -28.36 -18.50
C LEU A 246 14.57 -29.48 -19.43
N ARG A 247 14.73 -30.73 -18.99
CA ARG A 247 14.08 -31.91 -19.56
C ARG A 247 13.66 -32.80 -18.40
N LEU A 248 12.37 -33.13 -18.34
CA LEU A 248 11.79 -33.95 -17.28
C LEU A 248 10.94 -35.06 -17.90
N ALA A 249 11.27 -36.29 -17.59
CA ALA A 249 10.45 -37.46 -17.89
C ALA A 249 9.09 -37.37 -17.18
N PRO A 250 8.09 -38.16 -17.61
CA PRO A 250 6.81 -38.22 -16.93
C PRO A 250 6.99 -38.53 -15.44
N ARG A 251 6.37 -37.73 -14.57
CA ARG A 251 6.45 -37.86 -13.09
C ARG A 251 7.83 -37.64 -12.48
N GLU A 252 8.83 -37.24 -13.27
CA GLU A 252 10.16 -36.93 -12.75
C GLU A 252 10.12 -35.70 -11.84
N VAL A 253 10.93 -35.76 -10.78
CA VAL A 253 11.23 -34.65 -9.88
C VAL A 253 12.71 -34.34 -10.01
N ARG A 254 13.05 -33.07 -10.16
CA ARG A 254 14.43 -32.58 -10.22
C ARG A 254 14.65 -31.51 -9.15
N GLU A 255 15.72 -31.67 -8.40
CA GLU A 255 16.27 -30.64 -7.49
C GLU A 255 16.92 -29.51 -8.28
N LEU A 256 16.65 -28.27 -7.90
CA LEU A 256 17.11 -27.05 -8.57
C LEU A 256 17.87 -26.12 -7.62
N GLY A 257 17.32 -25.86 -6.42
CA GLY A 257 17.89 -24.92 -5.46
C GLY A 257 18.05 -23.49 -5.99
N LEU A 258 17.18 -23.06 -6.91
CA LEU A 258 17.28 -21.78 -7.63
C LEU A 258 16.51 -20.66 -6.90
N LEU A 259 16.86 -19.40 -7.19
CA LEU A 259 16.06 -18.26 -6.75
C LEU A 259 14.70 -18.27 -7.48
N PRO A 260 13.61 -17.82 -6.83
CA PRO A 260 12.28 -17.73 -7.44
C PRO A 260 12.17 -16.53 -8.40
N GLN A 261 13.13 -16.38 -9.31
CA GLN A 261 13.24 -15.29 -10.27
C GLN A 261 13.62 -15.80 -11.67
N GLY A 262 13.35 -15.00 -12.70
CA GLY A 262 13.59 -15.38 -14.08
C GLY A 262 12.38 -16.02 -14.76
N GLU A 263 12.60 -16.50 -15.97
CA GLU A 263 11.56 -17.06 -16.83
C GLU A 263 11.56 -18.59 -16.79
N LEU A 264 10.39 -19.19 -16.56
CA LEU A 264 10.14 -20.61 -16.73
C LEU A 264 9.38 -20.85 -18.03
N GLN A 265 10.03 -21.47 -18.99
CA GLN A 265 9.41 -21.94 -20.22
C GLN A 265 9.35 -23.46 -20.20
N ALA A 266 8.18 -24.02 -20.56
CA ALA A 266 7.95 -25.46 -20.58
C ALA A 266 6.93 -25.80 -21.67
N GLN A 267 7.20 -26.88 -22.39
CA GLN A 267 6.33 -27.41 -23.43
C GLN A 267 6.45 -28.94 -23.50
N PRO A 268 5.46 -29.64 -24.08
CA PRO A 268 5.61 -31.06 -24.35
C PRO A 268 6.77 -31.30 -25.32
N ASP A 269 7.49 -32.41 -25.14
CA ASP A 269 8.55 -32.82 -26.06
C ASP A 269 8.03 -33.07 -27.48
N ALA A 270 8.90 -32.88 -28.47
CA ALA A 270 8.54 -33.00 -29.88
C ALA A 270 7.96 -34.39 -30.24
N ASP A 271 8.43 -35.45 -29.60
CA ASP A 271 7.91 -36.80 -29.85
C ASP A 271 6.45 -36.93 -29.42
N PHE A 272 6.06 -36.34 -28.30
CA PHE A 272 4.67 -36.32 -27.85
C PHE A 272 3.80 -35.44 -28.75
N LEU A 273 4.28 -34.26 -29.14
CA LEU A 273 3.53 -33.35 -30.02
C LEU A 273 3.18 -33.99 -31.37
N ARG A 274 4.06 -34.85 -31.92
CA ARG A 274 3.81 -35.59 -33.17
C ARG A 274 2.68 -36.62 -33.06
N THR A 275 2.31 -37.04 -31.85
CA THR A 275 1.17 -37.97 -31.63
C THR A 275 -0.18 -37.26 -31.64
N LEU A 276 -0.18 -35.93 -31.52
CA LEU A 276 -1.38 -35.13 -31.46
C LEU A 276 -1.80 -34.64 -32.85
N PRO A 277 -3.10 -34.34 -33.05
CA PRO A 277 -3.56 -33.68 -34.27
C PRO A 277 -2.80 -32.37 -34.52
N PRO A 278 -2.48 -32.03 -35.78
CA PRO A 278 -1.81 -30.79 -36.11
C PRO A 278 -2.69 -29.59 -35.73
N VAL A 279 -2.11 -28.61 -35.03
CA VAL A 279 -2.77 -27.35 -34.69
C VAL A 279 -2.46 -26.33 -35.78
N GLN A 280 -3.50 -25.70 -36.34
CA GLN A 280 -3.30 -24.60 -37.30
C GLN A 280 -3.47 -23.26 -36.58
N CYS A 281 -2.37 -22.50 -36.49
CA CYS A 281 -2.41 -21.10 -36.08
C CYS A 281 -2.34 -20.22 -37.33
N SER A 282 -3.40 -19.45 -37.60
CA SER A 282 -3.38 -18.38 -38.60
C SER A 282 -3.93 -17.09 -37.97
N ALA A 283 -3.81 -15.95 -38.66
CA ALA A 283 -4.34 -14.67 -38.19
C ALA A 283 -5.88 -14.65 -37.99
N ILE A 284 -6.59 -15.63 -38.55
CA ILE A 284 -8.06 -15.68 -38.64
C ILE A 284 -8.66 -16.97 -38.06
N PHE A 285 -7.83 -17.96 -37.70
CA PHE A 285 -8.30 -19.26 -37.24
C PHE A 285 -7.32 -19.89 -36.27
N SER A 286 -7.84 -20.39 -35.15
CA SER A 286 -7.18 -21.34 -34.26
C SER A 286 -7.93 -22.66 -34.35
N SER A 287 -7.38 -23.68 -35.02
CA SER A 287 -7.95 -25.03 -35.00
C SER A 287 -7.21 -25.90 -33.99
N GLY A 288 -7.90 -26.25 -32.90
CA GLY A 288 -7.34 -27.05 -31.80
C GLY A 288 -6.41 -26.28 -30.86
N SER A 289 -5.96 -26.96 -29.81
CA SER A 289 -4.95 -26.48 -28.87
C SER A 289 -4.05 -27.64 -28.47
N TYR A 290 -2.75 -27.38 -28.35
CA TYR A 290 -1.87 -28.34 -27.70
C TYR A 290 -2.14 -28.34 -26.19
N PRO A 291 -2.00 -29.51 -25.52
CA PRO A 291 -2.16 -29.57 -24.08
C PRO A 291 -1.07 -28.74 -23.40
N SER A 292 -1.46 -27.96 -22.38
CA SER A 292 -0.50 -27.26 -21.53
C SER A 292 0.51 -28.24 -20.93
N ALA A 293 1.71 -27.76 -20.64
CA ALA A 293 2.73 -28.50 -19.89
C ALA A 293 2.90 -27.89 -18.49
N PRO A 294 1.91 -28.05 -17.58
CA PRO A 294 2.04 -27.53 -16.22
C PRO A 294 3.20 -28.20 -15.50
N LEU A 295 3.96 -27.43 -14.73
CA LEU A 295 5.00 -27.91 -13.83
C LEU A 295 4.63 -27.57 -12.40
N GLU A 296 4.85 -28.51 -11.49
CA GLU A 296 4.71 -28.30 -10.05
C GLU A 296 6.05 -27.81 -9.50
N LEU A 297 6.07 -26.63 -8.90
CA LEU A 297 7.24 -26.04 -8.27
C LEU A 297 7.06 -26.12 -6.77
N THR A 298 8.07 -26.66 -6.09
CA THR A 298 8.12 -26.70 -4.63
C THR A 298 9.11 -25.65 -4.16
N LEU A 299 8.63 -24.69 -3.39
CA LEU A 299 9.46 -23.69 -2.73
C LEU A 299 9.82 -24.16 -1.33
N GLY A 300 10.97 -23.72 -0.84
CA GLY A 300 11.32 -23.88 0.56
C GLY A 300 12.35 -22.87 1.00
N CYS A 301 12.61 -22.88 2.30
CA CYS A 301 13.44 -21.90 2.97
C CYS A 301 14.85 -22.40 3.18
N THR A 302 15.82 -21.56 2.83
CA THR A 302 17.22 -21.80 3.20
C THR A 302 17.49 -21.28 4.61
N PRO A 303 18.34 -21.97 5.40
CA PRO A 303 18.73 -21.48 6.72
C PRO A 303 19.37 -20.07 6.63
N PRO A 304 19.23 -19.26 7.69
CA PRO A 304 19.76 -17.90 7.72
C PRO A 304 21.30 -17.88 7.77
#